data_AF-A0A9C8L180-F1
#
_entry.id   AF-A0A9C8L180-F1
#
_cell.length_a   1.000
_cell.length_b   1.000
_cell.length_c   1.000
_cell.angle_alpha   90.00
_cell.angle_beta   90.00
_cell.angle_gamma   90.00
#
_symmetry.space_group_name_H-M   'P 1'
#
loop_
_entity.id
_entity.type
_entity.pdbx_description
1 polymer ?
#
loop_
_entity_poly.entity_id
_entity_poly.type
_entity_poly.pdbx_seq_one_letter_code
_entity_poly.pdbx_strand_id
1 'polypeptide(L)'
;MSQSQESKRKRRLPPLSIEHLWALTVLVGIFVFVNTHPIRPHDFWWHMAVGREILATGRIPLVDTFSYTAAGTPYPSYQMFWLIETALYLLYRTGGAALVIFVHSLVITTAYGLLLWLGQRLSG
;
A
#
# COMPACT_ATOMS: atom_id res chain seq x y z
N MET A 1 -33.15 47.46 -11.70
CA MET A 1 -32.70 46.62 -10.57
C MET A 1 -33.13 45.18 -10.86
N SER A 2 -32.28 44.42 -11.56
CA SER A 2 -32.50 43.00 -11.87
C SER A 2 -31.68 42.17 -10.88
N GLN A 3 -32.32 41.65 -9.83
CA GLN A 3 -31.64 40.80 -8.86
C GLN A 3 -31.52 39.38 -9.40
N SER A 4 -30.29 39.05 -9.79
CA SER A 4 -29.58 37.82 -9.44
C SER A 4 -30.39 36.84 -8.58
N GLN A 5 -30.93 35.79 -9.21
CA GLN A 5 -31.31 34.56 -8.53
C GLN A 5 -30.39 33.46 -9.01
N GLU A 6 -29.14 33.56 -8.58
CA GLU A 6 -28.15 32.50 -8.66
C GLU A 6 -28.59 31.36 -7.74
N SER A 7 -29.42 30.47 -8.29
CA SER A 7 -29.88 29.25 -7.64
C SER A 7 -28.68 28.38 -7.27
N LYS A 8 -28.25 28.46 -6.01
CA LYS A 8 -27.27 27.56 -5.39
C LYS A 8 -27.75 26.12 -5.56
N ARG A 9 -27.26 25.45 -6.61
CA ARG A 9 -27.46 24.03 -6.88
C ARG A 9 -26.82 23.24 -5.72
N LYS A 10 -27.59 23.01 -4.66
CA LYS A 10 -27.21 22.11 -3.56
C LYS A 10 -26.89 20.75 -4.20
N ARG A 11 -25.60 20.38 -4.27
CA ARG A 11 -25.17 19.03 -4.67
C ARG A 11 -25.77 18.06 -3.66
N ARG A 12 -26.94 17.51 -4.00
CA ARG A 12 -27.50 16.39 -3.25
C ARG A 12 -26.57 15.22 -3.48
N LEU A 13 -25.98 14.70 -2.40
CA LEU A 13 -25.24 13.44 -2.47
C LEU A 13 -26.21 12.36 -2.98
N PRO A 14 -25.74 11.46 -3.86
CA PRO A 14 -26.59 10.37 -4.35
C PRO A 14 -27.07 9.53 -3.15
N PRO A 15 -28.31 9.01 -3.20
CA PRO A 15 -28.83 8.18 -2.13
C PRO A 15 -27.99 6.91 -1.99
N LEU A 16 -27.75 6.48 -0.74
CA LEU A 16 -27.04 5.23 -0.45
C LEU A 16 -27.87 4.04 -0.98
N SER A 17 -27.42 3.46 -2.08
CA SER A 17 -27.95 2.21 -2.66
C SER A 17 -27.28 0.97 -2.03
N ILE A 18 -27.96 -0.18 -2.09
CA ILE A 18 -27.45 -1.50 -1.68
C ILE A 18 -26.09 -1.84 -2.33
N GLU A 19 -25.84 -1.34 -3.54
CA GLU A 19 -24.57 -1.51 -4.26
C GLU A 19 -23.37 -0.96 -3.48
N HIS A 20 -23.55 0.17 -2.78
CA HIS A 20 -22.49 0.77 -1.95
C HIS A 20 -22.20 -0.10 -0.73
N LEU A 21 -23.22 -0.77 -0.17
CA LEU A 21 -23.05 -1.69 0.95
C LEU A 21 -22.27 -2.93 0.51
N TRP A 22 -22.53 -3.47 -0.67
CA TRP A 22 -21.75 -4.58 -1.22
C TRP A 22 -20.30 -4.20 -1.48
N ALA A 23 -20.07 -3.05 -2.12
CA ALA A 23 -18.72 -2.53 -2.36
C ALA A 23 -17.95 -2.32 -1.04
N LEU A 24 -18.60 -1.69 -0.04
CA LEU A 24 -18.01 -1.49 1.28
C LEU A 24 -17.69 -2.82 1.96
N THR A 25 -18.59 -3.80 1.90
CA THR A 25 -18.40 -5.13 2.50
C THR A 25 -17.16 -5.82 1.91
N VAL A 26 -16.99 -5.76 0.59
CA VAL A 26 -15.81 -6.33 -0.08
C VAL A 26 -14.53 -5.60 0.35
N LEU A 27 -14.53 -4.27 0.37
CA LEU A 27 -13.36 -3.48 0.78
C LEU A 27 -12.96 -3.73 2.24
N VAL A 28 -13.94 -3.78 3.15
CA VAL A 28 -13.71 -4.14 4.56
C VAL A 28 -13.21 -5.57 4.67
N GLY A 29 -13.77 -6.50 3.90
CA GLY A 29 -13.32 -7.89 3.85
C GLY A 29 -11.87 -8.02 3.43
N ILE A 30 -11.45 -7.30 2.39
CA ILE A 30 -10.04 -7.24 1.93
C ILE A 30 -9.14 -6.69 3.05
N PHE A 31 -9.52 -5.54 3.63
CA PHE A 31 -8.73 -4.90 4.67
C PHE A 31 -8.54 -5.81 5.89
N VAL A 32 -9.62 -6.41 6.39
CA VAL A 32 -9.58 -7.34 7.52
C VAL A 32 -8.74 -8.57 7.17
N PHE A 33 -8.96 -9.16 6.00
CA PHE A 33 -8.22 -10.34 5.55
C PHE A 33 -6.70 -10.09 5.56
N VAL A 34 -6.23 -8.98 4.97
CA VAL A 34 -4.78 -8.71 4.91
C VAL A 34 -4.20 -8.48 6.32
N ASN A 35 -4.96 -7.87 7.24
CA ASN A 35 -4.49 -7.64 8.62
C ASN A 35 -4.48 -8.88 9.52
N THR A 36 -5.38 -9.85 9.30
CA THR A 36 -5.53 -10.99 10.21
C THR A 36 -4.79 -12.24 9.76
N HIS A 37 -4.24 -12.25 8.54
CA HIS A 37 -3.53 -13.41 8.03
C HIS A 37 -2.02 -13.29 8.26
N PRO A 38 -1.32 -14.42 8.47
CA PRO A 38 0.13 -14.41 8.64
C PRO A 38 0.84 -13.77 7.44
N ILE A 39 2.00 -13.17 7.69
CA ILE A 39 2.91 -12.70 6.64
C ILE A 39 3.31 -13.90 5.78
N ARG A 40 2.71 -14.02 4.60
CA ARG A 40 2.90 -15.16 3.69
C ARG A 40 4.24 -15.14 2.96
N PRO A 41 4.74 -13.99 2.48
CA PRO A 41 6.01 -13.96 1.76
C PRO A 41 7.17 -14.28 2.71
N HIS A 42 7.91 -15.35 2.40
CA HIS A 42 9.07 -15.78 3.19
C HIS A 42 10.23 -14.78 3.14
N ASP A 43 10.21 -13.86 2.18
CA ASP A 43 11.19 -12.80 1.93
C ASP A 43 10.91 -11.51 2.73
N PHE A 44 9.84 -11.41 3.52
CA PHE A 44 9.57 -10.21 4.34
C PHE A 44 10.78 -9.80 5.21
N TRP A 45 11.41 -10.78 5.86
CA TRP A 45 12.57 -10.52 6.72
C TRP A 45 13.81 -10.16 5.93
N TRP A 46 13.93 -10.64 4.69
CA TRP A 46 14.97 -10.25 3.77
C TRP A 46 14.85 -8.76 3.45
N HIS A 47 13.64 -8.31 3.13
CA HIS A 47 13.36 -6.90 2.89
C HIS A 47 13.74 -6.02 4.10
N MET A 48 13.38 -6.47 5.31
CA MET A 48 13.75 -5.75 6.55
C MET A 48 15.27 -5.72 6.77
N ALA A 49 15.99 -6.78 6.40
CA ALA A 49 17.44 -6.83 6.52
C ALA A 49 18.14 -5.87 5.53
N VAL A 50 17.69 -5.85 4.27
CA VAL A 50 18.19 -4.95 3.24
C VAL A 50 17.92 -3.49 3.62
N GLY A 51 16.68 -3.15 4.00
CA GLY A 51 16.33 -1.80 4.45
C GLY A 51 17.14 -1.35 5.67
N ARG A 52 17.43 -2.28 6.59
CA ARG A 52 18.33 -2.02 7.72
C ARG A 52 19.74 -1.69 7.31
N GLU A 53 20.30 -2.47 6.39
CA GLU A 53 21.65 -2.25 5.88
C GLU A 53 21.76 -0.91 5.13
N ILE A 54 20.78 -0.58 4.29
CA ILE A 54 20.73 0.69 3.57
C ILE A 54 20.71 1.86 4.56
N LEU A 55 19.86 1.82 5.59
CA LEU A 55 19.80 2.88 6.60
C LEU A 55 21.04 2.96 7.48
N ALA A 56 21.69 1.83 7.77
CA ALA A 56 22.89 1.79 8.61
C ALA A 56 24.13 2.28 7.89
N THR A 57 24.27 1.95 6.60
CA THR A 57 25.47 2.26 5.80
C THR A 57 25.34 3.53 4.95
N GLY A 58 24.10 3.98 4.71
CA GLY A 58 23.80 5.05 3.77
C GLY A 58 24.07 4.68 2.31
N ARG A 59 24.22 3.38 2.00
CA ARG A 59 24.59 2.87 0.68
C ARG A 59 23.64 1.76 0.25
N ILE A 60 23.39 1.67 -1.05
CA ILE A 60 22.63 0.58 -1.65
C ILE A 60 23.57 -0.61 -1.88
N PRO A 61 23.29 -1.81 -1.34
CA PRO A 61 24.10 -2.99 -1.57
C PRO A 61 24.18 -3.33 -3.07
N LEU A 62 25.37 -3.70 -3.53
CA LEU A 62 25.62 -4.06 -4.94
C LEU A 62 25.69 -5.58 -5.17
N VAL A 63 25.94 -6.33 -4.11
CA VAL A 63 26.17 -7.77 -4.14
C VAL A 63 25.23 -8.46 -3.17
N ASP A 64 24.88 -9.70 -3.48
CA ASP A 64 24.09 -10.54 -2.60
C ASP A 64 24.85 -10.84 -1.32
N THR A 65 24.32 -10.40 -0.18
CA THR A 65 24.95 -10.60 1.13
C THR A 65 24.21 -11.64 1.96
N PHE A 66 22.99 -12.02 1.58
CA PHE A 66 22.12 -12.88 2.38
C PHE A 66 21.93 -14.28 1.78
N SER A 67 22.21 -14.48 0.49
CA SER A 67 22.13 -15.79 -0.14
C SER A 67 23.23 -16.74 0.32
N TYR A 68 22.85 -17.98 0.63
CA TYR A 68 23.82 -19.02 1.02
C TYR A 68 24.73 -19.47 -0.14
N THR A 69 24.17 -19.65 -1.34
CA THR A 69 24.89 -20.23 -2.49
C THR A 69 25.48 -19.19 -3.46
N ALA A 70 25.05 -17.93 -3.36
CA ALA A 70 25.40 -16.87 -4.30
C ALA A 70 25.95 -15.61 -3.60
N ALA A 71 26.43 -15.74 -2.36
CA ALA A 71 27.03 -14.64 -1.62
C ALA A 71 28.17 -13.98 -2.42
N GLY A 72 28.20 -12.64 -2.45
CA GLY A 72 29.20 -11.84 -3.15
C GLY A 72 28.97 -11.68 -4.65
N THR A 73 27.93 -12.31 -5.22
CA THR A 73 27.57 -12.11 -6.63
C THR A 73 26.78 -10.82 -6.83
N PRO A 74 26.88 -10.13 -7.99
CA PRO A 74 26.08 -8.94 -8.26
C PRO A 74 24.57 -9.23 -8.17
N TYR A 75 23.84 -8.40 -7.43
CA TYR A 75 22.39 -8.55 -7.24
C TYR A 75 21.65 -7.25 -7.55
N PRO A 76 21.27 -7.01 -8.83
CA PRO A 76 20.65 -5.77 -9.27
C PRO A 76 19.33 -5.42 -8.58
N SER A 77 18.61 -6.40 -8.02
CA SER A 77 17.32 -6.17 -7.37
C SER A 77 17.44 -5.20 -6.20
N TYR A 78 18.56 -5.17 -5.46
CA TYR A 78 18.75 -4.19 -4.39
C TYR A 78 18.72 -2.74 -4.91
N GLN A 79 19.24 -2.50 -6.11
CA GLN A 79 19.19 -1.18 -6.75
C GLN A 79 17.81 -0.84 -7.33
N MET A 80 16.98 -1.83 -7.65
CA MET A 80 15.63 -1.60 -8.15
C MET A 80 14.65 -1.34 -7.00
N PHE A 81 14.83 -2.01 -5.87
CA PHE A 81 13.87 -2.00 -4.76
C PHE A 81 14.32 -1.18 -3.55
N TRP A 82 15.51 -0.58 -3.54
CA TRP A 82 16.06 0.14 -2.37
C TRP A 82 15.09 1.12 -1.69
N LEU A 83 14.27 1.83 -2.47
CA LEU A 83 13.35 2.83 -1.93
C LEU A 83 12.25 2.19 -1.10
N ILE A 84 11.64 1.11 -1.59
CA ILE A 84 10.59 0.41 -0.85
C ILE A 84 11.19 -0.34 0.33
N GLU A 85 12.39 -0.93 0.18
CA GLU A 85 13.13 -1.58 1.28
C GLU A 85 13.36 -0.60 2.45
N THR A 86 13.82 0.60 2.10
CA THR A 86 14.08 1.67 3.07
C THR A 86 12.78 2.12 3.73
N ALA A 87 11.72 2.37 2.94
CA ALA A 87 10.44 2.83 3.46
C ALA A 87 9.77 1.79 4.37
N LEU A 88 9.77 0.51 3.96
CA LEU A 88 9.23 -0.58 4.77
C LEU A 88 9.99 -0.74 6.07
N TYR A 89 11.31 -0.66 6.05
CA TYR A 89 12.10 -0.75 7.27
C TYR A 89 11.92 0.46 8.20
N LEU A 90 11.69 1.66 7.67
CA LEU A 90 11.30 2.83 8.48
C LEU A 90 9.95 2.63 9.18
N LEU A 91 8.94 2.11 8.47
CA LEU A 91 7.65 1.75 9.06
C LEU A 91 7.80 0.64 10.11
N TYR A 92 8.62 -0.36 9.83
CA TYR A 92 8.91 -1.43 10.77
C TYR A 92 9.60 -0.89 12.03
N ARG A 93 10.51 0.07 11.91
CA ARG A 93 11.19 0.67 13.07
C ARG A 93 10.23 1.44 13.98
N THR A 94 9.17 2.05 13.44
CA THR A 94 8.24 2.88 14.22
C THR A 94 7.09 2.08 14.84
N GLY A 95 6.59 1.05 14.16
CA GLY A 95 5.42 0.30 14.63
C GLY A 95 5.49 -1.23 14.41
N GLY A 96 6.67 -1.75 14.12
CA GLY A 96 6.91 -3.18 13.90
C GLY A 96 6.19 -3.72 12.66
N ALA A 97 6.10 -5.04 12.59
CA ALA A 97 5.42 -5.73 11.49
C ALA A 97 3.92 -5.35 11.40
N ALA A 98 3.27 -5.09 12.53
CA ALA A 98 1.85 -4.71 12.55
C ALA A 98 1.58 -3.41 11.77
N LEU A 99 2.42 -2.38 11.95
CA LEU A 99 2.27 -1.15 11.19
C LEU A 99 2.54 -1.35 9.69
N VAL A 100 3.53 -2.18 9.34
CA VAL A 100 3.82 -2.50 7.94
C VAL A 100 2.61 -3.19 7.29
N ILE A 101 2.03 -4.18 7.96
CA ILE A 101 0.83 -4.89 7.49
C ILE A 101 -0.35 -3.92 7.37
N PHE A 102 -0.55 -3.05 8.35
CA PHE A 102 -1.62 -2.05 8.33
C PHE A 102 -1.50 -1.10 7.13
N VAL A 103 -0.31 -0.54 6.90
CA VAL A 103 -0.05 0.35 5.76
C VAL A 103 -0.24 -0.39 4.44
N HIS A 104 0.26 -1.63 4.33
CA HIS A 104 0.07 -2.47 3.15
C HIS A 104 -1.43 -2.72 2.87
N SER A 105 -2.20 -3.06 3.92
CA SER A 105 -3.65 -3.26 3.84
C SER A 105 -4.37 -1.99 3.39
N LEU A 106 -3.95 -0.83 3.89
CA LEU A 106 -4.50 0.47 3.50
C LEU A 106 -4.22 0.76 2.03
N VAL A 107 -3.00 0.51 1.54
CA VAL A 107 -2.62 0.71 0.13
C VAL A 107 -3.45 -0.18 -0.78
N ILE A 108 -3.55 -1.49 -0.50
CA ILE A 108 -4.34 -2.43 -1.31
C ILE A 108 -5.82 -2.02 -1.33
N THR A 109 -6.39 -1.76 -0.15
CA THR A 109 -7.83 -1.43 -0.03
C THR A 109 -8.13 -0.13 -0.74
N THR A 110 -7.25 0.87 -0.64
CA THR A 110 -7.37 2.15 -1.36
C THR A 110 -7.28 1.94 -2.87
N ALA A 111 -6.33 1.14 -3.35
CA ALA A 111 -6.20 0.85 -4.77
C ALA A 111 -7.48 0.22 -5.35
N TYR A 112 -8.05 -0.79 -4.69
CA TYR A 112 -9.33 -1.36 -5.11
C TYR A 112 -10.49 -0.36 -5.02
N GLY A 113 -10.54 0.46 -3.97
CA GLY A 113 -11.54 1.52 -3.84
C GLY A 113 -11.47 2.54 -4.99
N LEU A 114 -10.26 2.94 -5.39
CA LEU A 114 -10.04 3.84 -6.53
C LEU A 114 -10.44 3.19 -7.86
N LEU A 115 -10.13 1.90 -8.05
CA LEU A 115 -10.55 1.16 -9.24
C LEU A 115 -12.07 1.05 -9.35
N LEU A 116 -12.76 0.74 -8.24
CA LEU A 116 -14.22 0.71 -8.20
C LEU A 116 -14.82 2.07 -8.52
N TRP A 117 -14.28 3.13 -7.91
CA TRP A 117 -14.73 4.51 -8.15
C TRP A 117 -14.51 4.93 -9.60
N LEU A 118 -13.36 4.60 -10.19
CA LEU A 118 -13.06 4.93 -11.59
C LEU A 118 -13.96 4.14 -12.54
N GLY A 119 -14.18 2.84 -12.27
CA GLY A 119 -15.10 2.01 -13.04
C GLY A 119 -16.52 2.57 -13.05
N GLN A 120 -17.04 2.96 -11.88
CA GLN A 120 -18.35 3.61 -11.77
C GLN A 120 -18.45 4.93 -12.55
N ARG A 121 -17.35 5.68 -12.65
CA ARG A 121 -17.31 6.93 -13.44
C ARG A 121 -17.29 6.71 -14.94
N LEU A 122 -16.71 5.60 -15.40
CA LEU A 122 -16.55 5.28 -16.81
C LEU A 122 -17.73 4.46 -17.38
N SER A 123 -18.45 3.72 -16.52
CA SER A 123 -19.65 2.97 -16.89
C SER A 123 -20.94 3.82 -16.86
N GLY A 124 -20.82 5.12 -16.60
CA GLY A 124 -21.92 6.09 -16.65
C GLY A 124 -22.10 6.73 -18.01
#